data_AF-A0AAJ1W6A5-F1
#
_entry.id   AF-A0AAJ1W6A5-F1
#
_cell.length_a   1.000
_cell.length_b   1.000
_cell.length_c   1.000
_cell.angle_alpha   90.00
_cell.angle_beta   90.00
_cell.angle_gamma   90.00
#
_symmetry.space_group_name_H-M   'P 1'
#
loop_
_entity.id
_entity.type
_entity.pdbx_description
1 polymer ?
#
loop_
_entity_poly.entity_id
_entity_poly.type
_entity_poly.pdbx_seq_one_letter_code
_entity_poly.pdbx_strand_id
1 'polypeptide(L)'
;MQSATVSSAPVTSWWYGQGRAVEVVRRLESLYALSPTPGPAGVVTARRDELTVTFVDGLKAPLPQPWLPGTGREARISWEAVDPATTPDPAHPVYLVVLGTTDDGALVGLNLAAFSRIRVEGDPATATALIARWVLELLCTHPDITIGVTADAWHGPLTSRVQPVAAGSVPDVDVLVCGPAVSYADRAQIIAASTSAILLDLGNDAAVSTAWVITCGPDRVGHISRSGSSSKPMTTTLIVPGADIVDRCAQMLISPTSPPAAPDGLGLGVDDDPVADDDAAVRAADGQDLGPDWDSALDSDDDTPADDRDRDALGESIDFFASPTPMPAGSPEPVSGPGAPAAAAGVVDWADADPDVPAISFGDGAGPDPQRRDAPVTPAPAAGEPAAVDPAAGPALAPIWNRILGRVTLSPPSPGQQPGPREKRLNELLVFLQHHPWASSEDIIRCVYGGAASDKTVTQQISLLRGRMGVVRPGGPKALPTMQEGGYHLDNAVRSDWMEFERLVEILVETTSTAHLVAAMDLVTGPPLGGIPPKEWAWANDLREELRDRVPAVALALAHRHYRAKSFRTAADTARKGLWYDNARQDLWKIALQSARDGHDNDGLRALRGQYLTAVAGPDRDPAVYELAGRSG
;
A
#
# COMPACT_ATOMS: atom_id res chain seq x y z
N MET A 1 -3.18 -2.96 31.07
CA MET A 1 -4.35 -2.65 30.22
C MET A 1 -3.98 -1.46 29.36
N GLN A 2 -3.39 -1.71 28.19
CA GLN A 2 -2.98 -0.69 27.24
C GLN A 2 -4.09 -0.51 26.22
N SER A 3 -4.59 0.72 26.11
CA SER A 3 -5.62 1.13 25.17
C SER A 3 -5.08 0.99 23.75
N ALA A 4 -5.72 0.16 22.92
CA ALA A 4 -5.41 0.03 21.51
C ALA A 4 -5.85 1.30 20.79
N THR A 5 -4.90 2.16 20.45
CA THR A 5 -5.14 3.39 19.70
C THR A 5 -5.39 3.03 18.24
N VAL A 6 -6.65 3.15 17.81
CA VAL A 6 -7.14 2.89 16.45
C VAL A 6 -6.38 3.74 15.44
N SER A 7 -5.70 3.09 14.51
CA SER A 7 -4.90 3.76 13.47
C SER A 7 -5.75 4.04 12.24
N SER A 8 -6.07 5.31 11.98
CA SER A 8 -6.78 5.80 10.77
C SER A 8 -5.86 5.84 9.53
N ALA A 9 -5.28 4.68 9.19
CA ALA A 9 -4.52 4.47 7.97
C ALA A 9 -5.48 4.28 6.77
N PRO A 10 -5.04 4.58 5.55
CA PRO A 10 -5.77 4.26 4.34
C PRO A 10 -5.93 2.79 4.14
N VAL A 11 -7.18 2.40 4.07
CA VAL A 11 -7.53 0.99 3.92
C VAL A 11 -7.36 0.55 2.46
N THR A 12 -7.42 1.47 1.50
CA THR A 12 -7.41 1.18 0.07
C THR A 12 -6.04 0.75 -0.49
N SER A 13 -4.95 1.44 -0.15
CA SER A 13 -3.58 1.05 -0.57
C SER A 13 -3.18 -0.27 0.11
N TRP A 14 -3.54 -0.39 1.38
CA TRP A 14 -3.41 -1.61 2.17
C TRP A 14 -4.17 -2.79 1.54
N TRP A 15 -5.38 -2.55 1.01
CA TRP A 15 -6.22 -3.58 0.39
C TRP A 15 -5.66 -4.12 -0.93
N TYR A 16 -5.28 -3.23 -1.86
CA TYR A 16 -4.89 -3.60 -3.22
C TYR A 16 -3.38 -3.80 -3.40
N GLY A 17 -2.52 -3.04 -2.71
CA GLY A 17 -1.08 -3.01 -2.99
C GLY A 17 -0.28 -4.25 -2.58
N GLN A 18 -0.86 -5.16 -1.78
CA GLN A 18 -0.15 -6.36 -1.28
C GLN A 18 -1.01 -7.65 -1.37
N GLY A 19 -2.00 -7.71 -2.25
CA GLY A 19 -2.89 -8.88 -2.38
C GLY A 19 -3.76 -9.17 -1.15
N ARG A 20 -3.89 -8.21 -0.23
CA ARG A 20 -4.63 -8.37 1.03
C ARG A 20 -6.12 -8.59 0.80
N ALA A 21 -6.68 -8.13 -0.32
CA ALA A 21 -8.05 -8.44 -0.73
C ALA A 21 -8.35 -9.94 -0.68
N VAL A 22 -7.47 -10.78 -1.25
CA VAL A 22 -7.59 -12.25 -1.23
C VAL A 22 -7.56 -12.78 0.20
N GLU A 23 -6.65 -12.26 1.02
CA GLU A 23 -6.54 -12.63 2.42
C GLU A 23 -7.82 -12.30 3.20
N VAL A 24 -8.44 -11.13 2.95
CA VAL A 24 -9.69 -10.73 3.61
C VAL A 24 -10.84 -11.63 3.17
N VAL A 25 -10.94 -11.96 1.88
CA VAL A 25 -11.92 -12.94 1.39
C VAL A 25 -11.78 -14.26 2.13
N ARG A 26 -10.57 -14.83 2.21
CA ARG A 26 -10.29 -16.07 2.96
C ARG A 26 -10.66 -15.97 4.44
N ARG A 27 -10.37 -14.84 5.06
CA ARG A 27 -10.71 -14.55 6.47
C ARG A 27 -12.23 -14.53 6.68
N LEU A 28 -12.99 -13.94 5.76
CA LEU A 28 -14.46 -13.93 5.84
C LEU A 28 -15.06 -15.32 5.62
N GLU A 29 -14.48 -16.14 4.74
CA GLU A 29 -14.91 -17.54 4.55
C GLU A 29 -14.78 -18.35 5.86
N SER A 30 -13.69 -18.12 6.62
CA SER A 30 -13.46 -18.79 7.91
C SER A 30 -14.54 -18.50 8.96
N LEU A 31 -15.30 -17.40 8.82
CA LEU A 31 -16.34 -17.02 9.78
C LEU A 31 -17.48 -18.05 9.82
N TYR A 32 -17.75 -18.72 8.70
CA TYR A 32 -18.82 -19.71 8.61
C TYR A 32 -18.45 -21.04 9.27
N ALA A 33 -17.17 -21.28 9.55
CA ALA A 33 -16.71 -22.42 10.33
C ALA A 33 -16.87 -22.23 11.85
N LEU A 34 -17.15 -21.01 12.32
CA LEU A 34 -17.33 -20.70 13.75
C LEU A 34 -18.70 -21.17 14.25
N SER A 35 -18.76 -21.62 15.51
CA SER A 35 -20.00 -22.04 16.17
C SER A 35 -20.39 -21.08 17.29
N PRO A 36 -21.63 -20.54 17.30
CA PRO A 36 -22.68 -20.73 16.29
C PRO A 36 -22.38 -19.99 14.98
N THR A 37 -22.78 -20.57 13.85
CA THR A 37 -22.58 -19.95 12.52
C THR A 37 -23.28 -18.60 12.49
N PRO A 38 -22.55 -17.49 12.26
CA PRO A 38 -23.18 -16.20 12.06
C PRO A 38 -24.10 -16.26 10.82
N GLY A 39 -25.08 -15.35 10.75
CA GLY A 39 -25.81 -15.14 9.49
C GLY A 39 -24.86 -14.69 8.36
N PRO A 40 -25.36 -14.52 7.14
CA PRO A 40 -24.53 -14.10 6.02
C PRO A 40 -23.95 -12.70 6.26
N ALA A 41 -22.61 -12.60 6.23
CA ALA A 41 -21.87 -11.35 6.29
C ALA A 41 -22.16 -10.54 5.03
N GLY A 42 -22.82 -9.38 5.16
CA GLY A 42 -23.28 -8.59 4.03
C GLY A 42 -22.30 -7.48 3.67
N VAL A 43 -22.25 -6.44 4.50
CA VAL A 43 -21.35 -5.31 4.33
C VAL A 43 -20.14 -5.51 5.24
N VAL A 44 -18.95 -5.31 4.71
CA VAL A 44 -17.70 -5.43 5.44
C VAL A 44 -17.01 -4.08 5.38
N THR A 45 -16.96 -3.38 6.51
CA THR A 45 -16.20 -2.16 6.63
C THR A 45 -14.83 -2.52 7.18
N ALA A 46 -13.85 -2.56 6.29
CA ALA A 46 -12.47 -2.82 6.64
C ALA A 46 -11.79 -1.55 7.15
N ARG A 47 -11.07 -1.69 8.25
CA ARG A 47 -10.03 -0.79 8.74
C ARG A 47 -8.73 -1.58 8.83
N ARG A 48 -7.60 -0.92 9.06
CA ARG A 48 -6.30 -1.60 9.04
C ARG A 48 -6.14 -2.66 10.14
N ASP A 49 -6.71 -2.45 11.31
CA ASP A 49 -6.56 -3.26 12.53
C ASP A 49 -7.84 -4.05 12.90
N GLU A 50 -8.98 -3.64 12.33
CA GLU A 50 -10.29 -4.18 12.63
C GLU A 50 -11.13 -4.36 11.35
N LEU A 51 -11.90 -5.44 11.32
CA LEU A 51 -13.01 -5.65 10.41
C LEU A 51 -14.32 -5.38 11.16
N THR A 52 -15.15 -4.49 10.64
CA THR A 52 -16.56 -4.41 11.04
C THR A 52 -17.39 -5.17 10.02
N VAL A 53 -18.12 -6.18 10.48
CA VAL A 53 -19.01 -6.99 9.65
C VAL A 53 -20.45 -6.69 10.00
N THR A 54 -21.21 -6.23 9.02
CA THR A 54 -22.64 -6.01 9.11
C THR A 54 -23.37 -7.17 8.45
N PHE A 55 -24.08 -7.95 9.25
CA PHE A 55 -24.81 -9.12 8.79
C PHE A 55 -26.12 -8.73 8.11
N VAL A 56 -26.47 -9.42 7.02
CA VAL A 56 -27.72 -9.14 6.26
C VAL A 56 -28.94 -9.40 7.14
N ASP A 57 -28.87 -10.48 7.93
CA ASP A 57 -29.80 -10.79 9.00
C ASP A 57 -29.24 -10.34 10.36
N GLY A 58 -30.13 -9.89 11.25
CA GLY A 58 -29.70 -9.48 12.58
C GLY A 58 -29.13 -10.66 13.38
N LEU A 59 -28.05 -10.41 14.11
CA LEU A 59 -27.46 -11.40 15.01
C LEU A 59 -28.46 -11.75 16.12
N LYS A 60 -28.84 -13.03 16.21
CA LYS A 60 -29.76 -13.52 17.25
C LYS A 60 -29.12 -13.55 18.64
N ALA A 61 -27.79 -13.64 18.70
CA ALA A 61 -26.99 -13.60 19.91
C ALA A 61 -25.63 -12.93 19.59
N PRO A 62 -24.94 -12.35 20.59
CA PRO A 62 -23.57 -11.87 20.43
C PRO A 62 -22.67 -13.01 19.95
N LEU A 63 -21.80 -12.71 18.98
CA LEU A 63 -20.83 -13.69 18.51
C LEU A 63 -19.79 -13.96 19.62
N PRO A 64 -19.31 -15.22 19.76
CA PRO A 64 -18.32 -15.56 20.76
C PRO A 64 -16.97 -14.88 20.49
N GLN A 65 -16.07 -14.85 21.48
CA GLN A 65 -14.71 -14.35 21.26
C GLN A 65 -14.06 -15.07 20.06
N PRO A 66 -13.31 -14.36 19.20
CA PRO A 66 -12.71 -13.04 19.43
C PRO A 66 -13.56 -11.83 19.00
N TRP A 67 -14.84 -12.03 18.65
CA TRP A 67 -15.70 -10.94 18.23
C TRP A 67 -15.99 -9.93 19.34
N LEU A 68 -15.89 -8.66 19.00
CA LEU A 68 -16.32 -7.53 19.80
C LEU A 68 -17.74 -7.13 19.36
N PRO A 69 -18.69 -6.92 20.30
CA PRO A 69 -20.03 -6.48 19.95
C PRO A 69 -19.99 -5.09 19.28
N GLY A 70 -20.77 -4.94 18.21
CA GLY A 70 -21.07 -3.67 17.57
C GLY A 70 -22.50 -3.21 17.86
N THR A 71 -23.01 -2.28 17.07
CA THR A 71 -24.40 -1.81 17.20
C THR A 71 -25.37 -2.63 16.34
N GLY A 72 -26.39 -3.21 16.96
CA GLY A 72 -27.49 -3.88 16.27
C GLY A 72 -27.08 -5.15 15.50
N ARG A 73 -26.66 -4.98 14.24
CA ARG A 73 -26.31 -6.07 13.30
C ARG A 73 -24.81 -6.17 13.03
N GLU A 74 -24.02 -5.36 13.70
CA GLU A 74 -22.59 -5.26 13.51
C GLU A 74 -21.85 -6.09 14.55
N ALA A 75 -20.82 -6.78 14.11
CA ALA A 75 -19.79 -7.32 14.99
C ALA A 75 -18.43 -6.92 14.44
N ARG A 76 -17.46 -6.77 15.36
CA ARG A 76 -16.12 -6.34 15.03
C ARG A 76 -15.12 -7.43 15.37
N ILE A 77 -14.07 -7.57 14.58
CA ILE A 77 -13.03 -8.56 14.80
C ILE A 77 -11.68 -8.00 14.39
N SER A 78 -10.64 -8.28 15.19
CA SER A 78 -9.27 -7.86 14.84
C SER A 78 -8.69 -8.77 13.76
N TRP A 79 -7.85 -8.22 12.87
CA TRP A 79 -7.13 -9.05 11.88
C TRP A 79 -6.22 -10.09 12.55
N GLU A 80 -5.63 -9.83 13.71
CA GLU A 80 -4.77 -10.83 14.34
C GLU A 80 -5.55 -12.07 14.83
N ALA A 81 -6.87 -11.94 14.95
CA ALA A 81 -7.74 -12.97 15.49
C ALA A 81 -8.38 -13.88 14.42
N VAL A 82 -8.07 -13.66 13.13
CA VAL A 82 -8.65 -14.44 12.01
C VAL A 82 -7.53 -15.13 11.23
N ASP A 83 -7.56 -16.46 11.21
CA ASP A 83 -6.53 -17.32 10.61
C ASP A 83 -6.89 -17.70 9.16
N PRO A 84 -6.11 -17.27 8.15
CA PRO A 84 -6.36 -17.59 6.74
C PRO A 84 -6.05 -19.06 6.37
N ALA A 85 -5.48 -19.87 7.26
CA ALA A 85 -5.15 -21.27 6.97
C ALA A 85 -6.38 -22.21 6.90
N THR A 86 -7.57 -21.70 7.18
CA THR A 86 -8.81 -22.49 7.08
C THR A 86 -9.20 -22.67 5.62
N THR A 87 -9.46 -23.92 5.21
CA THR A 87 -9.93 -24.21 3.85
C THR A 87 -11.26 -23.51 3.58
N PRO A 88 -11.46 -22.92 2.39
CA PRO A 88 -12.70 -22.26 1.99
C PRO A 88 -13.90 -23.20 2.14
N ASP A 89 -15.01 -22.70 2.68
CA ASP A 89 -16.25 -23.47 2.75
C ASP A 89 -17.01 -23.33 1.42
N PRO A 90 -17.05 -24.39 0.57
CA PRO A 90 -17.73 -24.31 -0.71
C PRO A 90 -19.25 -24.11 -0.57
N ALA A 91 -19.84 -24.36 0.61
CA ALA A 91 -21.26 -24.11 0.85
C ALA A 91 -21.57 -22.63 1.15
N HIS A 92 -20.56 -21.83 1.52
CA HIS A 92 -20.73 -20.43 1.91
C HIS A 92 -19.64 -19.53 1.29
N PRO A 93 -19.64 -19.38 -0.05
CA PRO A 93 -18.63 -18.56 -0.73
C PRO A 93 -18.74 -17.08 -0.35
N VAL A 94 -17.61 -16.37 -0.36
CA VAL A 94 -17.54 -14.92 -0.10
C VAL A 94 -17.04 -14.17 -1.33
N TYR A 95 -17.97 -13.71 -2.15
CA TYR A 95 -17.62 -12.88 -3.31
C TYR A 95 -17.54 -11.41 -2.91
N LEU A 96 -16.41 -11.01 -2.34
CA LEU A 96 -16.21 -9.65 -1.84
C LEU A 96 -15.79 -8.69 -2.96
N VAL A 97 -16.52 -7.59 -3.09
CA VAL A 97 -16.20 -6.48 -3.98
C VAL A 97 -16.22 -5.16 -3.23
N VAL A 98 -15.36 -4.21 -3.58
CA VAL A 98 -15.27 -2.95 -2.86
C VAL A 98 -16.17 -1.89 -3.48
N LEU A 99 -17.10 -1.37 -2.69
CA LEU A 99 -17.99 -0.28 -3.10
C LEU A 99 -17.26 1.08 -3.11
N GLY A 100 -16.57 1.41 -2.01
CA GLY A 100 -15.98 2.73 -1.84
C GLY A 100 -15.35 2.93 -0.47
N THR A 101 -15.13 4.18 -0.09
CA THR A 101 -14.68 4.57 1.25
C THR A 101 -15.77 5.31 2.01
N THR A 102 -15.78 5.22 3.33
CA THR A 102 -16.55 6.13 4.19
C THR A 102 -15.81 7.46 4.38
N ASP A 103 -16.49 8.47 4.92
CA ASP A 103 -15.90 9.80 5.21
C ASP A 103 -14.72 9.73 6.19
N ASP A 104 -14.69 8.71 7.06
CA ASP A 104 -13.61 8.42 8.01
C ASP A 104 -12.52 7.51 7.41
N GLY A 105 -12.55 7.24 6.10
CA GLY A 105 -11.49 6.54 5.37
C GLY A 105 -11.53 5.01 5.45
N ALA A 106 -12.59 4.42 6.01
CA ALA A 106 -12.75 2.97 6.04
C ALA A 106 -13.19 2.44 4.67
N LEU A 107 -12.75 1.25 4.30
CA LEU A 107 -13.12 0.63 3.03
C LEU A 107 -14.42 -0.15 3.19
N VAL A 108 -15.39 0.12 2.33
CA VAL A 108 -16.68 -0.58 2.32
C VAL A 108 -16.65 -1.66 1.25
N GLY A 109 -16.59 -2.92 1.69
CA GLY A 109 -16.75 -4.11 0.88
C GLY A 109 -18.16 -4.70 0.98
N LEU A 110 -18.58 -5.39 -0.08
CA LEU A 110 -19.87 -6.05 -0.21
C LEU A 110 -19.65 -7.51 -0.56
N ASN A 111 -20.15 -8.42 0.27
CA ASN A 111 -20.19 -9.83 -0.07
C ASN A 111 -21.41 -10.11 -0.97
N LEU A 112 -21.18 -10.25 -2.27
CA LEU A 112 -22.25 -10.43 -3.24
C LEU A 112 -23.07 -11.71 -3.02
N ALA A 113 -22.45 -12.78 -2.51
CA ALA A 113 -23.16 -14.01 -2.15
C ALA A 113 -24.20 -13.80 -1.04
N ALA A 114 -23.96 -12.86 -0.12
CA ALA A 114 -24.89 -12.58 0.97
C ALA A 114 -26.14 -11.81 0.52
N PHE A 115 -26.06 -11.06 -0.58
CA PHE A 115 -27.16 -10.25 -1.08
C PHE A 115 -28.03 -10.98 -2.11
N SER A 116 -27.46 -11.92 -2.87
CA SER A 116 -28.06 -12.65 -4.01
C SER A 116 -28.50 -11.76 -5.19
N ARG A 117 -29.12 -10.60 -4.94
CA ARG A 117 -29.58 -9.66 -5.96
C ARG A 117 -29.39 -8.22 -5.49
N ILE A 118 -28.66 -7.45 -6.29
CA ILE A 118 -28.38 -6.04 -6.02
C ILE A 118 -28.83 -5.23 -7.23
N ARG A 119 -29.63 -4.19 -6.98
CA ARG A 119 -29.88 -3.16 -7.99
C ARG A 119 -28.85 -2.06 -7.86
N VAL A 120 -28.31 -1.61 -8.98
CA VAL A 120 -27.43 -0.45 -9.06
C VAL A 120 -28.12 0.60 -9.93
N GLU A 121 -28.38 1.79 -9.38
CA GLU A 121 -29.11 2.86 -10.06
C GLU A 121 -28.35 4.19 -9.94
N GLY A 122 -28.73 5.18 -10.76
CA GLY A 122 -28.09 6.50 -10.77
C GLY A 122 -27.38 6.79 -12.10
N ASP A 123 -26.21 7.42 -12.04
CA ASP A 123 -25.41 7.75 -13.21
C ASP A 123 -24.88 6.48 -13.90
N PRO A 124 -25.28 6.20 -15.16
CA PRO A 124 -24.92 4.95 -15.84
C PRO A 124 -23.41 4.79 -16.05
N ALA A 125 -22.70 5.89 -16.32
CA ALA A 125 -21.25 5.83 -16.56
C ALA A 125 -20.50 5.43 -15.28
N THR A 126 -20.86 6.04 -14.14
CA THR A 126 -20.31 5.72 -12.82
C THR A 126 -20.65 4.28 -12.42
N ALA A 127 -21.90 3.86 -12.63
CA ALA A 127 -22.35 2.49 -12.33
C ALA A 127 -21.60 1.44 -13.17
N THR A 128 -21.53 1.61 -14.49
CA THR A 128 -20.79 0.69 -15.37
C THR A 128 -19.31 0.64 -15.03
N ALA A 129 -18.67 1.77 -14.73
CA ALA A 129 -17.25 1.80 -14.36
C ALA A 129 -16.98 1.12 -13.00
N LEU A 130 -17.89 1.28 -12.02
CA LEU A 130 -17.83 0.56 -10.75
C LEU A 130 -17.95 -0.96 -10.97
N ILE A 131 -18.88 -1.40 -11.81
CA ILE A 131 -19.10 -2.81 -12.12
C ILE A 131 -17.94 -3.42 -12.90
N ALA A 132 -17.38 -2.72 -13.89
CA ALA A 132 -16.23 -3.20 -14.62
C ALA A 132 -15.02 -3.43 -13.69
N ARG A 133 -14.82 -2.55 -12.71
CA ARG A 133 -13.84 -2.77 -11.65
C ARG A 133 -14.17 -4.01 -10.80
N TRP A 134 -15.43 -4.22 -10.43
CA TRP A 134 -15.83 -5.43 -9.68
C TRP A 134 -15.61 -6.72 -10.46
N VAL A 135 -15.83 -6.72 -11.78
CA VAL A 135 -15.49 -7.86 -12.66
C VAL A 135 -13.99 -8.18 -12.52
N LEU A 136 -13.13 -7.17 -12.65
CA LEU A 136 -11.68 -7.34 -12.48
C LEU A 136 -11.32 -7.83 -11.06
N GLU A 137 -11.92 -7.24 -10.02
CA GLU A 137 -11.67 -7.60 -8.62
C GLU A 137 -12.06 -9.06 -8.32
N LEU A 138 -13.21 -9.51 -8.82
CA LEU A 138 -13.65 -10.90 -8.71
C LEU A 138 -12.72 -11.85 -9.45
N LEU A 139 -12.29 -11.49 -10.67
CA LEU A 139 -11.36 -12.32 -11.44
C LEU A 139 -10.00 -12.49 -10.73
N CYS A 140 -9.53 -11.45 -10.05
CA CYS A 140 -8.29 -11.48 -9.28
C CYS A 140 -8.41 -12.24 -7.96
N THR A 141 -9.56 -12.15 -7.28
CA THR A 141 -9.76 -12.75 -5.94
C THR A 141 -10.23 -14.20 -5.99
N HIS A 142 -10.90 -14.60 -7.08
CA HIS A 142 -11.51 -15.92 -7.24
C HIS A 142 -11.09 -16.52 -8.60
N PRO A 143 -9.98 -17.28 -8.67
CA PRO A 143 -9.38 -17.72 -9.93
C PRO A 143 -10.30 -18.62 -10.79
N ASP A 144 -11.29 -19.27 -10.19
CA ASP A 144 -12.21 -20.16 -10.89
C ASP A 144 -13.58 -19.52 -11.19
N ILE A 145 -13.79 -18.25 -10.80
CA ILE A 145 -15.09 -17.60 -10.99
C ILE A 145 -15.43 -17.42 -12.46
N THR A 146 -16.72 -17.62 -12.77
CA THR A 146 -17.34 -17.34 -14.06
C THR A 146 -18.34 -16.19 -13.93
N ILE A 147 -18.28 -15.24 -14.84
CA ILE A 147 -19.07 -14.01 -14.81
C ILE A 147 -19.75 -13.83 -16.17
N GLY A 148 -21.07 -13.76 -16.18
CA GLY A 148 -21.85 -13.42 -17.37
C GLY A 148 -22.13 -11.92 -17.40
N VAL A 149 -21.84 -11.26 -18.52
CA VAL A 149 -22.01 -9.81 -18.68
C VAL A 149 -22.75 -9.46 -19.97
N THR A 150 -23.64 -8.48 -19.93
CA THR A 150 -24.19 -7.88 -21.15
C THR A 150 -23.20 -6.87 -21.75
N ALA A 151 -23.27 -6.65 -23.07
CA ALA A 151 -22.27 -5.87 -23.83
C ALA A 151 -22.12 -4.40 -23.38
N ASP A 152 -23.13 -3.85 -22.72
CA ASP A 152 -23.18 -2.49 -22.20
C ASP A 152 -22.66 -2.36 -20.76
N ALA A 153 -22.45 -3.47 -20.05
CA ALA A 153 -21.88 -3.50 -18.70
C ALA A 153 -20.36 -3.73 -18.67
N TRP A 154 -19.81 -4.31 -19.74
CA TRP A 154 -18.39 -4.67 -19.83
C TRP A 154 -17.86 -4.47 -21.25
N HIS A 155 -16.80 -3.66 -21.37
CA HIS A 155 -16.14 -3.37 -22.66
C HIS A 155 -14.83 -4.12 -22.85
N GLY A 156 -14.38 -4.88 -21.84
CA GLY A 156 -13.18 -5.71 -21.94
C GLY A 156 -13.40 -6.97 -22.78
N PRO A 157 -12.34 -7.78 -22.97
CA PRO A 157 -12.45 -9.01 -23.75
C PRO A 157 -13.35 -10.03 -23.06
N LEU A 158 -14.04 -10.81 -23.87
CA LEU A 158 -14.74 -12.01 -23.43
C LEU A 158 -13.73 -13.16 -23.36
N THR A 159 -13.83 -13.98 -22.32
CA THR A 159 -12.92 -15.10 -22.04
C THR A 159 -13.74 -16.32 -21.62
N SER A 160 -13.07 -17.45 -21.30
CA SER A 160 -13.76 -18.58 -20.66
C SER A 160 -14.42 -18.20 -19.33
N ARG A 161 -13.89 -17.19 -18.64
CA ARG A 161 -14.36 -16.70 -17.33
C ARG A 161 -15.27 -15.48 -17.41
N VAL A 162 -15.21 -14.71 -18.50
CA VAL A 162 -16.11 -13.56 -18.74
C VAL A 162 -16.91 -13.84 -20.01
N GLN A 163 -18.17 -14.24 -19.84
CA GLN A 163 -19.00 -14.78 -20.90
C GLN A 163 -20.09 -13.78 -21.31
N PRO A 164 -20.46 -13.72 -22.60
CA PRO A 164 -21.50 -12.81 -23.07
C PRO A 164 -22.89 -13.27 -22.63
N VAL A 165 -23.75 -12.31 -22.29
CA VAL A 165 -25.17 -12.51 -21.95
C VAL A 165 -26.04 -11.75 -22.94
N ALA A 166 -27.07 -12.42 -23.45
CA ALA A 166 -28.12 -11.82 -24.26
C ALA A 166 -29.47 -12.51 -24.02
N ALA A 167 -30.57 -11.85 -24.41
CA ALA A 167 -31.89 -12.49 -24.40
C ALA A 167 -31.87 -13.76 -25.27
N GLY A 168 -32.20 -14.90 -24.66
CA GLY A 168 -32.17 -16.21 -25.31
C GLY A 168 -30.82 -16.94 -25.26
N SER A 169 -29.77 -16.31 -24.72
CA SER A 169 -28.46 -16.93 -24.50
C SER A 169 -27.89 -16.47 -23.16
N VAL A 170 -28.26 -17.18 -22.10
CA VAL A 170 -27.77 -16.94 -20.74
C VAL A 170 -26.90 -18.13 -20.33
N PRO A 171 -25.58 -17.93 -20.12
CA PRO A 171 -24.69 -18.98 -19.69
C PRO A 171 -24.92 -19.34 -18.22
N ASP A 172 -24.51 -20.55 -17.83
CA ASP A 172 -24.44 -20.95 -16.43
C ASP A 172 -23.16 -20.39 -15.82
N VAL A 173 -23.30 -19.38 -14.97
CA VAL A 173 -22.19 -18.59 -14.39
C VAL A 173 -22.46 -18.27 -12.93
N ASP A 174 -21.41 -18.02 -12.16
CA ASP A 174 -21.52 -17.68 -10.74
C ASP A 174 -22.18 -16.32 -10.51
N VAL A 175 -21.79 -15.33 -11.32
CA VAL A 175 -22.26 -13.94 -11.22
C VAL A 175 -22.81 -13.47 -12.56
N LEU A 176 -24.05 -12.97 -12.57
CA LEU A 176 -24.67 -12.37 -13.74
C LEU A 176 -24.77 -10.85 -13.59
N VAL A 177 -24.37 -10.11 -14.62
CA VAL A 177 -24.42 -8.65 -14.68
C VAL A 177 -25.27 -8.20 -15.88
N CYS A 178 -26.38 -7.53 -15.58
CA CYS A 178 -27.26 -6.92 -16.57
C CYS A 178 -27.05 -5.41 -16.60
N GLY A 179 -26.49 -4.90 -17.69
CA GLY A 179 -26.18 -3.48 -17.88
C GLY A 179 -27.40 -2.56 -18.00
N PRO A 180 -27.17 -1.23 -18.00
CA PRO A 180 -28.24 -0.23 -17.96
C PRO A 180 -29.02 -0.08 -19.29
N ALA A 181 -28.43 -0.42 -20.43
CA ALA A 181 -29.01 -0.24 -21.76
C ALA A 181 -29.88 -1.44 -22.23
N VAL A 182 -29.93 -2.53 -21.46
CA VAL A 182 -30.78 -3.70 -21.75
C VAL A 182 -32.26 -3.33 -21.60
N SER A 183 -33.06 -3.65 -22.63
CA SER A 183 -34.51 -3.38 -22.64
C SER A 183 -35.23 -4.14 -21.52
N TYR A 184 -36.38 -3.64 -21.07
CA TYR A 184 -37.18 -4.32 -20.03
C TYR A 184 -37.54 -5.77 -20.39
N ALA A 185 -37.93 -6.02 -21.65
CA ALA A 185 -38.32 -7.35 -22.11
C ALA A 185 -37.13 -8.32 -22.13
N ASP A 186 -35.99 -7.88 -22.67
CA ASP A 186 -34.77 -8.68 -22.72
C ASP A 186 -34.24 -8.95 -21.32
N ARG A 187 -34.27 -7.94 -20.45
CA ARG A 187 -33.89 -8.05 -19.04
C ARG A 187 -34.74 -9.09 -18.33
N ALA A 188 -36.07 -9.01 -18.45
CA ALA A 188 -36.97 -9.99 -17.84
C ALA A 188 -36.69 -11.42 -18.33
N GLN A 189 -36.40 -11.58 -19.62
CA GLN A 189 -36.03 -12.89 -20.19
C GLN A 189 -34.68 -13.40 -19.67
N ILE A 190 -33.66 -12.54 -19.62
CA ILE A 190 -32.33 -12.89 -19.10
C ILE A 190 -32.44 -13.33 -17.63
N ILE A 191 -33.14 -12.55 -16.82
CA ILE A 191 -33.31 -12.82 -15.39
C ILE A 191 -34.11 -14.10 -15.15
N ALA A 192 -35.17 -14.34 -15.94
CA ALA A 192 -35.96 -15.55 -15.83
C ALA A 192 -35.21 -16.82 -16.26
N ALA A 193 -34.26 -16.69 -17.19
CA ALA A 193 -33.45 -17.80 -17.70
C ALA A 193 -32.16 -18.04 -16.87
N SER A 194 -31.76 -17.09 -16.03
CA SER A 194 -30.53 -17.19 -15.25
C SER A 194 -30.62 -18.22 -14.12
N THR A 195 -29.56 -19.02 -13.99
CA THR A 195 -29.30 -19.94 -12.88
C THR A 195 -28.37 -19.35 -11.82
N SER A 196 -27.76 -18.19 -12.09
CA SER A 196 -26.79 -17.56 -11.21
C SER A 196 -27.40 -17.17 -9.87
N ALA A 197 -26.70 -17.51 -8.78
CA ALA A 197 -27.10 -17.14 -7.43
C ALA A 197 -26.91 -15.64 -7.15
N ILE A 198 -26.04 -14.98 -7.91
CA ILE A 198 -25.67 -13.57 -7.76
C ILE A 198 -26.06 -12.81 -9.02
N LEU A 199 -26.90 -11.80 -8.86
CA LEU A 199 -27.40 -10.95 -9.94
C LEU A 199 -27.19 -9.48 -9.64
N LEU A 200 -26.45 -8.79 -10.52
CA LEU A 200 -26.24 -7.35 -10.49
C LEU A 200 -27.06 -6.71 -11.62
N ASP A 201 -28.06 -5.91 -11.25
CA ASP A 201 -29.00 -5.31 -12.19
C ASP A 201 -28.83 -3.78 -12.22
N LEU A 202 -28.36 -3.25 -13.36
CA LEU A 202 -28.12 -1.82 -13.58
C LEU A 202 -29.31 -1.12 -14.25
N GLY A 203 -30.44 -1.83 -14.39
CA GLY A 203 -31.64 -1.29 -15.00
C GLY A 203 -32.37 -0.27 -14.12
N ASN A 204 -32.90 0.78 -14.76
CA ASN A 204 -33.79 1.74 -14.11
C ASN A 204 -35.22 1.20 -13.91
N ASP A 205 -35.55 0.09 -14.57
CA ASP A 205 -36.88 -0.48 -14.57
C ASP A 205 -37.02 -1.57 -13.52
N ALA A 206 -38.14 -1.59 -12.78
CA ALA A 206 -38.39 -2.53 -11.70
C ALA A 206 -38.77 -3.94 -12.19
N ALA A 207 -37.99 -4.51 -13.11
CA ALA A 207 -38.21 -5.88 -13.59
C ALA A 207 -38.12 -6.92 -12.46
N VAL A 208 -37.42 -6.58 -11.36
CA VAL A 208 -37.23 -7.49 -10.22
C VAL A 208 -37.42 -6.76 -8.89
N SER A 209 -38.12 -7.39 -7.95
CA SER A 209 -38.10 -6.98 -6.54
C SER A 209 -36.72 -7.27 -5.95
N THR A 210 -35.93 -6.22 -5.69
CA THR A 210 -34.63 -6.34 -5.03
C THR A 210 -34.72 -5.88 -3.58
N ALA A 211 -34.05 -6.62 -2.69
CA ALA A 211 -33.94 -6.23 -1.29
C ALA A 211 -32.90 -5.14 -1.07
N TRP A 212 -31.91 -4.99 -1.96
CA TRP A 212 -30.80 -4.05 -1.82
C TRP A 212 -30.63 -3.19 -3.06
N VAL A 213 -30.40 -1.90 -2.83
CA VAL A 213 -30.22 -0.87 -3.86
C VAL A 213 -28.95 -0.08 -3.55
N ILE A 214 -28.10 0.05 -4.55
CA ILE A 214 -26.92 0.90 -4.57
C ILE A 214 -27.21 2.07 -5.49
N THR A 215 -27.10 3.29 -5.00
CA THR A 215 -27.17 4.49 -5.84
C THR A 215 -25.75 4.97 -6.16
N CYS A 216 -25.53 5.38 -7.40
CA CYS A 216 -24.26 5.90 -7.89
C CYS A 216 -24.46 7.32 -8.43
N GLY A 217 -23.92 8.32 -7.73
CA GLY A 217 -23.93 9.71 -8.16
C GLY A 217 -22.78 10.04 -9.12
N PRO A 218 -22.96 11.03 -10.02
CA PRO A 218 -21.89 11.47 -10.94
C PRO A 218 -20.70 12.14 -10.22
N ASP A 219 -20.90 12.54 -8.97
CA ASP A 219 -19.88 13.05 -8.04
C ASP A 219 -19.12 11.92 -7.31
N ARG A 220 -19.36 10.66 -7.70
CA ARG A 220 -18.87 9.44 -7.03
C ARG A 220 -19.39 9.29 -5.61
N VAL A 221 -20.43 10.01 -5.21
CA VAL A 221 -21.12 9.71 -3.96
C VAL A 221 -22.09 8.57 -4.22
N GLY A 222 -22.00 7.51 -3.43
CA GLY A 222 -22.91 6.38 -3.51
C GLY A 222 -23.58 6.10 -2.18
N HIS A 223 -24.73 5.46 -2.26
CA HIS A 223 -25.44 4.99 -1.07
C HIS A 223 -25.82 3.53 -1.23
N ILE A 224 -25.66 2.74 -0.17
CA ILE A 224 -26.24 1.40 -0.09
C ILE A 224 -27.39 1.39 0.91
N SER A 225 -28.52 0.83 0.49
CA SER A 225 -29.73 0.74 1.30
C SER A 225 -30.52 -0.53 1.04
N ARG A 226 -31.31 -0.94 2.02
CA ARG A 226 -32.27 -2.03 1.87
C ARG A 226 -33.63 -1.46 1.46
N SER A 227 -34.16 -1.95 0.35
CA SER A 227 -35.49 -1.57 -0.16
C SER A 227 -36.56 -1.78 0.91
N GLY A 228 -37.36 -0.74 1.17
CA GLY A 228 -38.43 -0.76 2.18
C GLY A 228 -37.97 -0.67 3.64
N SER A 229 -36.68 -0.46 3.92
CA SER A 229 -36.19 -0.21 5.28
C SER A 229 -36.18 1.29 5.61
N SER A 230 -36.53 1.64 6.86
CA SER A 230 -36.36 2.99 7.40
C SER A 230 -34.94 3.27 7.91
N SER A 231 -34.01 2.30 7.79
CA SER A 231 -32.61 2.49 8.18
C SER A 231 -31.95 3.57 7.31
N LYS A 232 -31.17 4.45 7.95
CA LYS A 232 -30.38 5.46 7.24
C LYS A 232 -29.46 4.76 6.22
N PRO A 233 -29.47 5.17 4.94
CA PRO A 233 -28.55 4.61 3.95
C PRO A 233 -27.10 4.88 4.36
N MET A 234 -26.22 3.92 4.10
CA MET A 234 -24.77 4.12 4.29
C MET A 234 -24.23 4.90 3.09
N THR A 235 -23.67 6.07 3.35
CA THR A 235 -23.00 6.91 2.35
C THR A 235 -21.55 6.47 2.18
N THR A 236 -21.07 6.47 0.94
CA THR A 236 -19.70 6.15 0.60
C THR A 236 -19.22 6.96 -0.59
N THR A 237 -17.94 7.31 -0.62
CA THR A 237 -17.25 7.78 -1.82
C THR A 237 -16.86 6.55 -2.65
N LEU A 238 -17.51 6.37 -3.78
CA LEU A 238 -17.29 5.27 -4.71
C LEU A 238 -15.88 5.28 -5.27
N ILE A 239 -15.22 4.12 -5.25
CA ILE A 239 -13.93 3.95 -5.90
C ILE A 239 -14.19 3.49 -7.34
N VAL A 240 -14.14 4.45 -8.25
CA VAL A 240 -14.36 4.26 -9.68
C VAL A 240 -13.08 4.60 -10.45
N PRO A 241 -12.42 3.63 -11.08
CA PRO A 241 -11.21 3.86 -11.86
C PRO A 241 -11.51 4.66 -13.13
N GLY A 242 -10.48 5.31 -13.69
CA GLY A 242 -10.56 5.88 -15.04
C GLY A 242 -10.82 4.77 -16.08
N ALA A 243 -11.55 5.09 -17.15
CA ALA A 243 -11.86 4.13 -18.21
C ALA A 243 -10.58 3.54 -18.83
N ASP A 244 -9.53 4.36 -18.98
CA ASP A 244 -8.21 3.95 -19.48
C ASP A 244 -7.51 2.92 -18.58
N ILE A 245 -7.76 2.96 -17.26
CA ILE A 245 -7.22 1.97 -16.32
C ILE A 245 -7.97 0.65 -16.48
N VAL A 246 -9.31 0.71 -16.55
CA VAL A 246 -10.14 -0.48 -16.75
C VAL A 246 -9.77 -1.17 -18.06
N ASP A 247 -9.64 -0.42 -19.15
CA ASP A 247 -9.30 -0.95 -20.47
C ASP A 247 -7.91 -1.62 -20.46
N ARG A 248 -6.92 -0.99 -19.83
CA ARG A 248 -5.58 -1.57 -19.67
C ARG A 248 -5.61 -2.88 -18.87
N CYS A 249 -6.29 -2.89 -17.73
CA CYS A 249 -6.42 -4.10 -16.91
C CYS A 249 -7.19 -5.20 -17.64
N ALA A 250 -8.25 -4.84 -18.36
CA ALA A 250 -9.04 -5.78 -19.15
C ALA A 250 -8.21 -6.41 -20.28
N GLN A 251 -7.34 -5.64 -20.94
CA GLN A 251 -6.45 -6.14 -21.99
C GLN A 251 -5.41 -7.16 -21.47
N MET A 252 -5.03 -7.08 -20.19
CA MET A 252 -4.16 -8.08 -19.57
C MET A 252 -4.82 -9.46 -19.44
N LEU A 253 -6.16 -9.56 -19.49
CA LEU A 253 -6.87 -10.85 -19.40
C LEU A 253 -6.65 -11.77 -20.60
N ILE A 254 -6.22 -11.22 -21.75
CA ILE A 254 -6.01 -11.96 -23.00
C ILE A 254 -4.55 -11.98 -23.45
N SER A 255 -3.67 -11.29 -22.72
CA SER A 255 -2.24 -11.33 -23.03
C SER A 255 -1.69 -12.65 -22.49
N PRO A 256 -1.20 -13.57 -23.34
CA PRO A 256 -0.37 -14.66 -22.81
C PRO A 256 0.82 -14.00 -22.13
N THR A 257 1.07 -14.34 -20.87
CA THR A 257 2.35 -14.09 -20.22
C THR A 257 3.42 -14.88 -20.98
N SER A 258 3.86 -14.35 -22.11
CA SER A 258 5.07 -14.84 -22.75
C SER A 258 6.23 -14.55 -21.80
N PRO A 259 7.07 -15.54 -21.45
CA PRO A 259 8.37 -15.22 -20.87
C PRO A 259 9.07 -14.23 -21.82
N PRO A 260 9.85 -13.26 -21.31
CA PRO A 260 10.55 -12.32 -22.17
C PRO A 260 11.35 -13.11 -23.20
N ALA A 261 11.03 -12.89 -24.48
CA ALA A 261 11.78 -13.48 -25.57
C ALA A 261 13.25 -13.10 -25.36
N ALA A 262 14.12 -14.12 -25.34
CA ALA A 262 15.55 -13.91 -25.36
C ALA A 262 15.88 -12.94 -26.51
N PRO A 263 16.81 -11.99 -26.31
CA PRO A 263 17.14 -11.02 -27.35
C PRO A 263 17.57 -11.77 -28.61
N ASP A 264 16.89 -11.50 -29.71
CA ASP A 264 17.15 -12.09 -31.02
C ASP A 264 18.65 -11.97 -31.34
N GLY A 265 19.30 -13.14 -31.38
CA GLY A 265 20.63 -13.29 -31.92
C GLY A 265 20.62 -12.85 -33.38
N LEU A 266 21.54 -11.95 -33.69
CA LEU A 266 21.94 -11.49 -35.02
C LEU A 266 21.60 -12.49 -36.14
N GLY A 267 20.77 -12.03 -37.08
CA GLY A 267 20.41 -12.78 -38.27
C GLY A 267 21.64 -13.19 -39.07
N LEU A 268 21.71 -14.49 -39.36
CA LEU A 268 22.37 -15.02 -40.54
C LEU A 268 21.36 -15.94 -41.21
N GLY A 269 20.81 -15.46 -42.33
CA GLY A 269 19.91 -16.24 -43.16
C GLY A 269 20.69 -17.35 -43.88
N VAL A 270 20.11 -18.55 -43.92
CA VAL A 270 20.36 -19.56 -44.93
C VAL A 270 19.05 -20.27 -45.21
N ASP A 271 18.80 -20.45 -46.51
CA ASP A 271 17.56 -20.86 -47.19
C ASP A 271 17.06 -22.29 -46.90
N ASP A 272 15.80 -22.48 -47.30
CA ASP A 272 14.97 -23.68 -47.49
C ASP A 272 15.68 -25.04 -47.73
N ASP A 273 15.25 -26.10 -47.02
CA ASP A 273 14.30 -27.12 -47.54
C ASP A 273 14.10 -28.29 -46.52
N PRO A 274 12.98 -29.05 -46.56
CA PRO A 274 12.59 -30.02 -45.54
C PRO A 274 12.83 -31.48 -45.95
N VAL A 275 13.43 -32.33 -45.09
CA VAL A 275 13.33 -33.80 -45.23
C VAL A 275 13.33 -34.53 -43.86
N ALA A 276 12.30 -35.36 -43.73
CA ALA A 276 12.02 -36.57 -42.94
C ALA A 276 13.05 -37.23 -42.00
N ASP A 277 12.48 -37.83 -40.95
CA ASP A 277 12.80 -39.11 -40.28
C ASP A 277 14.23 -39.67 -40.42
N ASP A 278 14.90 -39.92 -39.29
CA ASP A 278 15.05 -41.32 -38.84
C ASP A 278 15.59 -41.45 -37.41
N ASP A 279 15.24 -42.60 -36.85
CA ASP A 279 15.51 -43.16 -35.54
C ASP A 279 17.00 -43.37 -35.19
N ALA A 280 17.18 -43.69 -33.90
CA ALA A 280 18.18 -44.59 -33.33
C ALA A 280 19.42 -43.98 -32.64
N ALA A 281 19.32 -43.97 -31.31
CA ALA A 281 20.26 -44.52 -30.33
C ALA A 281 21.66 -44.98 -30.81
N VAL A 282 22.68 -44.69 -29.98
CA VAL A 282 23.49 -45.69 -29.25
C VAL A 282 24.60 -45.01 -28.41
N ARG A 283 24.58 -45.32 -27.11
CA ARG A 283 25.68 -45.66 -26.16
C ARG A 283 27.03 -44.95 -26.34
N ALA A 284 27.47 -44.18 -25.34
CA ALA A 284 28.21 -44.61 -24.14
C ALA A 284 29.61 -45.21 -24.42
N ALA A 285 30.66 -44.49 -23.99
CA ALA A 285 31.78 -45.04 -23.21
C ALA A 285 32.79 -43.93 -22.84
N ASP A 286 33.28 -44.03 -21.61
CA ASP A 286 34.58 -43.62 -21.02
C ASP A 286 35.12 -42.21 -21.33
N GLY A 287 35.49 -41.37 -20.35
CA GLY A 287 36.08 -41.65 -19.06
C GLY A 287 37.49 -41.05 -19.04
N GLN A 288 37.70 -39.96 -18.30
CA GLN A 288 38.97 -39.63 -17.62
C GLN A 288 38.87 -38.30 -16.87
N ASP A 289 38.87 -38.45 -15.54
CA ASP A 289 39.61 -37.69 -14.53
C ASP A 289 40.64 -36.69 -15.08
N LEU A 290 40.61 -35.44 -14.58
CA LEU A 290 41.74 -34.54 -14.29
C LEU A 290 41.20 -33.15 -13.89
N GLY A 291 41.23 -32.82 -12.59
CA GLY A 291 41.35 -31.43 -12.16
C GLY A 291 42.71 -30.86 -12.60
N PRO A 292 42.87 -29.53 -12.71
CA PRO A 292 43.23 -28.76 -11.50
C PRO A 292 42.73 -27.30 -11.45
N ASP A 293 42.41 -26.88 -10.24
CA ASP A 293 42.94 -25.71 -9.50
C ASP A 293 43.76 -24.67 -10.29
N TRP A 294 43.24 -23.45 -10.51
CA TRP A 294 44.06 -22.24 -10.73
C TRP A 294 43.49 -21.05 -9.93
N ASP A 295 44.22 -20.73 -8.87
CA ASP A 295 44.30 -19.40 -8.29
C ASP A 295 45.17 -18.50 -9.19
N SER A 296 44.79 -17.22 -9.22
CA SER A 296 45.65 -16.03 -9.44
C SER A 296 46.04 -15.57 -10.85
N ALA A 297 45.97 -14.23 -10.93
CA ALA A 297 46.64 -13.27 -11.81
C ALA A 297 45.98 -12.96 -13.16
N LEU A 298 45.57 -11.70 -13.31
CA LEU A 298 46.26 -10.74 -14.18
C LEU A 298 45.88 -9.30 -13.77
N ASP A 299 46.88 -8.61 -13.23
CA ASP A 299 47.01 -7.16 -13.25
C ASP A 299 47.60 -6.74 -14.60
N SER A 300 47.45 -5.45 -14.92
CA SER A 300 48.07 -4.65 -16.00
C SER A 300 47.69 -4.97 -17.46
N ASP A 301 47.08 -4.02 -18.19
CA ASP A 301 47.82 -2.88 -18.74
C ASP A 301 46.90 -1.75 -19.24
N ASP A 302 47.49 -0.56 -19.16
CA ASP A 302 47.08 0.76 -19.61
C ASP A 302 47.03 0.83 -21.14
N ASP A 303 45.92 1.32 -21.71
CA ASP A 303 45.93 1.92 -23.04
C ASP A 303 44.79 2.94 -23.16
N THR A 304 45.17 4.22 -23.25
CA THR A 304 44.26 5.31 -23.65
C THR A 304 44.46 5.56 -25.14
N PRO A 305 43.39 5.73 -25.93
CA PRO A 305 43.25 7.06 -26.52
C PRO A 305 41.79 7.58 -26.60
N ALA A 306 41.67 8.86 -26.23
CA ALA A 306 40.89 9.95 -26.83
C ALA A 306 39.46 9.71 -27.38
N ASP A 307 38.54 10.43 -26.72
CA ASP A 307 37.48 11.28 -27.29
C ASP A 307 36.29 10.61 -27.99
N ASP A 308 35.27 10.28 -27.18
CA ASP A 308 33.86 10.43 -27.54
C ASP A 308 33.15 11.10 -26.34
N ARG A 309 33.17 12.43 -26.33
CA ARG A 309 32.26 13.24 -25.52
C ARG A 309 30.96 13.39 -26.28
N ASP A 310 29.93 12.66 -25.87
CA ASP A 310 28.56 13.14 -25.69
C ASP A 310 27.60 11.95 -25.66
N ARG A 311 26.64 12.02 -24.73
CA ARG A 311 25.53 11.07 -24.46
C ARG A 311 25.87 9.93 -23.50
N ASP A 312 25.87 10.27 -22.21
CA ASP A 312 25.04 9.57 -21.20
C ASP A 312 25.25 10.19 -19.81
N ALA A 313 24.68 11.38 -19.62
CA ALA A 313 24.58 12.05 -18.32
C ALA A 313 23.10 12.09 -17.89
N LEU A 314 22.52 10.93 -17.61
CA LEU A 314 21.24 10.80 -16.92
C LEU A 314 21.48 9.97 -15.66
N GLY A 315 21.88 10.64 -14.58
CA GLY A 315 22.10 9.96 -13.30
C GLY A 315 22.93 10.68 -12.24
N GLU A 316 23.46 11.88 -12.49
CA GLU A 316 24.10 12.64 -11.42
C GLU A 316 23.03 13.20 -10.47
N SER A 317 23.01 12.67 -9.25
CA SER A 317 22.17 13.18 -8.16
C SER A 317 22.53 14.63 -7.87
N ILE A 318 21.60 15.55 -8.12
CA ILE A 318 21.72 16.94 -7.67
C ILE A 318 21.73 16.91 -6.14
N ASP A 319 22.85 17.33 -5.54
CA ASP A 319 22.93 17.53 -4.09
C ASP A 319 22.12 18.79 -3.71
N PHE A 320 20.87 18.56 -3.31
CA PHE A 320 19.90 19.59 -2.95
C PHE A 320 20.34 20.43 -1.73
N PHE A 321 21.40 20.03 -1.00
CA PHE A 321 21.91 20.70 0.20
C PHE A 321 23.33 21.26 0.08
N ALA A 322 23.96 21.19 -1.08
CA ALA A 322 25.29 21.78 -1.28
C ALA A 322 25.24 23.31 -1.05
N SER A 323 25.95 23.79 -0.01
CA SER A 323 26.18 25.22 0.18
C SER A 323 27.20 25.74 -0.84
N PRO A 324 27.09 26.99 -1.34
CA PRO A 324 28.04 27.50 -2.31
C PRO A 324 29.45 27.56 -1.72
N THR A 325 30.40 26.91 -2.38
CA THR A 325 31.83 26.95 -2.05
C THR A 325 32.29 28.40 -2.02
N PRO A 326 32.86 28.91 -0.90
CA PRO A 326 33.44 30.23 -0.89
C PRO A 326 34.70 30.21 -1.77
N MET A 327 34.79 31.16 -2.70
CA MET A 327 35.97 31.36 -3.54
C MET A 327 37.22 31.63 -2.67
N PRO A 328 38.42 31.22 -3.11
CA PRO A 328 39.63 31.34 -2.31
C PRO A 328 40.05 32.81 -2.20
N ALA A 329 39.95 33.36 -0.98
CA ALA A 329 40.65 34.59 -0.61
C ALA A 329 42.03 34.22 -0.06
N GLY A 330 43.07 34.78 -0.68
CA GLY A 330 44.47 34.47 -0.40
C GLY A 330 44.91 34.77 1.03
N SER A 331 45.87 33.98 1.50
CA SER A 331 46.57 34.13 2.78
C SER A 331 47.28 35.48 2.91
N PRO A 332 47.40 35.99 4.14
CA PRO A 332 48.74 36.05 4.73
C PRO A 332 48.79 35.62 6.21
N GLU A 333 49.86 34.91 6.58
CA GLU A 333 50.33 34.70 7.98
C GLU A 333 51.20 35.90 8.46
N PRO A 334 51.81 35.89 9.67
CA PRO A 334 51.22 35.87 11.02
C PRO A 334 51.82 36.99 11.91
N VAL A 335 51.17 37.35 13.04
CA VAL A 335 51.85 38.07 14.14
C VAL A 335 51.39 37.52 15.50
N SER A 336 52.38 37.23 16.35
CA SER A 336 52.31 36.52 17.63
C SER A 336 52.05 37.43 18.86
N GLY A 337 51.10 37.00 19.72
CA GLY A 337 51.02 37.06 21.21
C GLY A 337 51.20 38.37 22.01
N PRO A 338 51.11 38.36 23.36
CA PRO A 338 50.61 37.32 24.29
C PRO A 338 49.64 37.84 25.41
N GLY A 339 49.03 36.92 26.18
CA GLY A 339 48.58 37.22 27.57
C GLY A 339 47.32 36.51 28.09
N ALA A 340 47.49 35.46 28.89
CA ALA A 340 46.52 34.97 29.89
C ALA A 340 46.77 35.69 31.25
N PRO A 341 45.85 35.70 32.25
CA PRO A 341 45.61 34.50 33.10
C PRO A 341 44.20 34.31 33.75
N ALA A 342 43.88 33.03 34.00
CA ALA A 342 43.38 32.33 35.20
C ALA A 342 42.13 32.72 36.07
N ALA A 343 41.49 31.63 36.57
CA ALA A 343 40.68 31.40 37.80
C ALA A 343 39.16 31.66 37.73
N ALA A 344 38.23 30.90 38.35
CA ALA A 344 38.30 29.91 39.43
C ALA A 344 37.09 28.92 39.41
N ALA A 345 37.23 27.84 40.18
CA ALA A 345 36.29 26.73 40.39
C ALA A 345 35.13 27.03 41.36
N GLY A 346 34.11 26.15 41.36
CA GLY A 346 33.09 26.08 42.40
C GLY A 346 32.15 24.87 42.24
N VAL A 347 32.48 23.77 42.91
CA VAL A 347 31.65 22.58 43.14
C VAL A 347 30.93 22.76 44.49
N VAL A 348 29.64 22.42 44.59
CA VAL A 348 29.08 21.82 45.81
C VAL A 348 27.84 20.96 45.50
N ASP A 349 27.99 19.71 45.90
CA ASP A 349 27.02 18.64 46.11
C ASP A 349 26.31 18.82 47.48
N TRP A 350 25.10 18.27 47.67
CA TRP A 350 24.65 17.62 48.91
C TRP A 350 23.32 16.87 48.68
N ALA A 351 23.31 15.61 49.12
CA ALA A 351 22.22 14.65 49.11
C ALA A 351 21.46 14.54 50.45
N ASP A 352 20.34 13.79 50.38
CA ASP A 352 19.72 12.89 51.38
C ASP A 352 18.57 13.32 52.34
N ALA A 353 17.42 12.64 52.11
CA ALA A 353 16.63 11.75 53.00
C ALA A 353 15.59 12.27 54.05
N ASP A 354 14.30 12.04 53.71
CA ASP A 354 13.23 11.23 54.39
C ASP A 354 12.76 11.52 55.86
N PRO A 355 11.69 10.87 56.40
CA PRO A 355 10.23 10.95 56.16
C PRO A 355 9.39 11.34 57.42
N ASP A 356 8.06 11.47 57.31
CA ASP A 356 7.00 10.86 58.18
C ASP A 356 5.66 11.63 58.30
N VAL A 357 4.59 10.83 58.41
CA VAL A 357 3.13 11.13 58.52
C VAL A 357 2.73 11.40 59.99
N PRO A 358 1.51 11.93 60.32
CA PRO A 358 0.38 11.02 60.62
C PRO A 358 -1.04 11.53 60.25
N ALA A 359 -1.99 10.59 60.27
CA ALA A 359 -3.44 10.72 60.04
C ALA A 359 -4.26 10.97 61.32
N ILE A 360 -5.51 11.43 61.19
CA ILE A 360 -6.56 11.32 62.23
C ILE A 360 -7.94 11.04 61.59
N SER A 361 -8.67 10.09 62.18
CA SER A 361 -10.05 9.64 61.87
C SER A 361 -10.84 9.52 63.17
N PHE A 362 -12.15 9.80 63.16
CA PHE A 362 -13.22 9.36 64.09
C PHE A 362 -14.57 9.74 63.43
N GLY A 363 -15.70 9.00 63.39
CA GLY A 363 -16.15 7.75 64.01
C GLY A 363 -17.67 7.85 64.35
N ASP A 364 -18.48 6.88 63.89
CA ASP A 364 -19.78 6.34 64.40
C ASP A 364 -21.02 7.25 64.61
N GLY A 365 -22.28 6.81 64.43
CA GLY A 365 -22.86 5.50 64.09
C GLY A 365 -24.41 5.48 64.26
N ALA A 366 -24.99 4.28 64.06
CA ALA A 366 -26.33 3.77 64.43
C ALA A 366 -27.59 4.07 63.57
N GLY A 367 -28.25 2.99 63.09
CA GLY A 367 -29.56 2.93 62.40
C GLY A 367 -30.80 3.11 63.31
N PRO A 368 -32.05 2.75 62.92
CA PRO A 368 -32.44 1.57 62.12
C PRO A 368 -33.49 1.82 60.98
N ASP A 369 -33.67 0.81 60.11
CA ASP A 369 -34.78 0.62 59.15
C ASP A 369 -36.00 0.00 59.88
N PRO A 370 -37.26 0.36 59.56
CA PRO A 370 -37.99 -0.42 58.55
C PRO A 370 -38.99 0.36 57.65
N GLN A 371 -39.05 -0.08 56.39
CA GLN A 371 -40.24 -0.27 55.55
C GLN A 371 -40.92 0.94 54.83
N ARG A 372 -40.45 1.13 53.58
CA ARG A 372 -41.19 0.90 52.31
C ARG A 372 -42.58 1.56 52.14
N ARG A 373 -42.61 2.67 51.40
CA ARG A 373 -43.24 2.79 50.05
C ARG A 373 -43.09 4.21 49.45
N ASP A 374 -42.98 4.20 48.13
CA ASP A 374 -43.08 5.31 47.16
C ASP A 374 -41.92 6.30 47.07
N ALA A 375 -40.92 5.93 46.23
CA ALA A 375 -39.90 6.85 45.75
C ALA A 375 -40.37 7.59 44.49
N PRO A 376 -40.45 8.93 44.50
CA PRO A 376 -40.61 9.75 43.31
C PRO A 376 -39.28 9.86 42.53
N VAL A 377 -39.44 9.91 41.21
CA VAL A 377 -38.48 10.25 40.15
C VAL A 377 -37.24 11.02 40.64
N THR A 378 -36.07 10.38 40.57
CA THR A 378 -34.75 11.00 40.78
C THR A 378 -34.15 11.38 39.40
N PRO A 379 -33.55 12.56 39.25
CA PRO A 379 -33.14 13.11 37.95
C PRO A 379 -31.99 12.33 37.32
N ALA A 380 -31.97 12.33 35.99
CA ALA A 380 -30.96 11.72 35.14
C ALA A 380 -29.53 12.13 35.56
N PRO A 381 -28.58 11.18 35.66
CA PRO A 381 -27.18 11.53 35.83
C PRO A 381 -26.70 12.23 34.55
N ALA A 382 -26.09 13.40 34.75
CA ALA A 382 -25.50 14.21 33.71
C ALA A 382 -24.60 13.35 32.81
N ALA A 383 -24.80 13.50 31.50
CA ALA A 383 -23.90 12.97 30.49
C ALA A 383 -22.47 13.39 30.84
N GLY A 384 -21.64 12.41 31.16
CA GLY A 384 -20.21 12.63 31.27
C GLY A 384 -19.73 13.18 29.93
N GLU A 385 -19.19 14.40 29.96
CA GLU A 385 -18.46 14.98 28.85
C GLU A 385 -17.48 13.94 28.31
N PRO A 386 -17.49 13.64 27.00
CA PRO A 386 -16.47 12.80 26.42
C PRO A 386 -15.11 13.45 26.69
N ALA A 387 -14.25 12.70 27.37
CA ALA A 387 -12.87 13.10 27.59
C ALA A 387 -12.28 13.59 26.27
N ALA A 388 -11.88 14.85 26.25
CA ALA A 388 -11.26 15.48 25.10
C ALA A 388 -10.10 14.60 24.64
N VAL A 389 -10.23 14.03 23.44
CA VAL A 389 -9.13 13.40 22.73
C VAL A 389 -8.12 14.50 22.48
N ASP A 390 -6.93 14.39 23.07
CA ASP A 390 -5.82 15.30 22.83
C ASP A 390 -5.55 15.35 21.30
N PRO A 391 -5.77 16.48 20.61
CA PRO A 391 -5.68 16.57 19.15
C PRO A 391 -4.22 16.61 18.64
N ALA A 392 -3.24 16.39 19.51
CA ALA A 392 -1.82 16.60 19.24
C ALA A 392 -0.99 15.31 19.04
N ALA A 393 -1.56 14.12 19.24
CA ALA A 393 -0.84 12.87 18.99
C ALA A 393 -0.89 12.51 17.50
N GLY A 394 0.24 12.66 16.80
CA GLY A 394 0.39 12.18 15.42
C GLY A 394 0.18 10.67 15.28
N PRO A 395 0.02 10.14 14.06
CA PRO A 395 -0.21 8.72 13.85
C PRO A 395 0.95 7.88 14.38
N ALA A 396 0.65 6.83 15.15
CA ALA A 396 1.66 5.92 15.68
C ALA A 396 2.32 5.15 14.54
N LEU A 397 3.66 5.18 14.47
CA LEU A 397 4.43 4.46 13.45
C LEU A 397 4.78 3.05 13.92
N ALA A 398 4.72 2.08 13.01
CA ALA A 398 5.25 0.75 13.25
C ALA A 398 6.79 0.78 13.34
N PRO A 399 7.42 -0.19 14.04
CA PRO A 399 8.87 -0.33 14.04
C PRO A 399 9.40 -0.55 12.60
N ILE A 400 10.34 0.30 12.18
CA ILE A 400 10.94 0.23 10.84
C ILE A 400 12.16 -0.69 10.88
N TRP A 401 12.10 -1.78 10.12
CA TRP A 401 13.17 -2.78 10.02
C TRP A 401 14.22 -2.42 8.98
N ASN A 402 13.84 -1.68 7.95
CA ASN A 402 14.74 -1.18 6.93
C ASN A 402 14.22 0.12 6.32
N ARG A 403 15.16 0.93 5.84
CA ARG A 403 14.86 2.18 5.15
C ARG A 403 15.20 2.08 3.68
N ILE A 404 14.31 2.55 2.82
CA ILE A 404 14.45 2.62 1.36
C ILE A 404 14.00 3.97 0.79
N LEU A 405 13.35 4.83 1.59
CA LEU A 405 12.97 6.20 1.24
C LEU A 405 14.11 7.20 1.45
N GLY A 406 15.28 6.84 0.95
CA GLY A 406 16.56 7.47 1.22
C GLY A 406 17.66 6.41 1.20
N ARG A 407 18.69 6.60 2.03
CA ARG A 407 19.80 5.64 2.10
C ARG A 407 19.31 4.26 2.56
N VAL A 408 19.61 3.24 1.75
CA VAL A 408 19.24 1.85 2.07
C VAL A 408 19.96 1.37 3.33
N THR A 409 19.20 1.02 4.37
CA THR A 409 19.76 0.51 5.64
C THR A 409 18.88 -0.54 6.29
N LEU A 410 19.50 -1.55 6.92
CA LEU A 410 18.85 -2.61 7.68
C LEU A 410 19.02 -2.34 9.17
N SER A 411 17.90 -2.05 9.85
CA SER A 411 17.85 -1.66 11.26
C SER A 411 16.75 -2.45 11.99
N PRO A 412 16.91 -3.77 12.18
CA PRO A 412 15.92 -4.56 12.91
C PRO A 412 15.85 -4.09 14.38
N PRO A 413 14.66 -4.03 15.01
CA PRO A 413 14.51 -3.57 16.40
C PRO A 413 15.24 -4.45 17.44
N SER A 414 15.41 -5.74 17.14
CA SER A 414 16.10 -6.70 18.00
C SER A 414 17.05 -7.56 17.16
N PRO A 415 18.20 -6.99 16.73
CA PRO A 415 19.14 -7.68 15.85
C PRO A 415 19.68 -8.95 16.50
N GLY A 416 19.66 -10.07 15.79
CA GLY A 416 20.29 -11.30 16.25
C GLY A 416 21.82 -11.30 16.07
N GLN A 417 22.31 -10.54 15.10
CA GLN A 417 23.74 -10.39 14.78
C GLN A 417 24.07 -8.94 14.41
N GLN A 418 25.32 -8.54 14.66
CA GLN A 418 25.84 -7.23 14.24
C GLN A 418 26.01 -7.17 12.71
N PRO A 419 25.99 -5.95 12.11
CA PRO A 419 26.24 -5.77 10.68
C PRO A 419 27.58 -6.38 10.27
N GLY A 420 27.58 -7.12 9.16
CA GLY A 420 28.76 -7.83 8.65
C GLY A 420 29.16 -7.39 7.24
N PRO A 421 30.22 -7.97 6.65
CA PRO A 421 30.69 -7.61 5.31
C PRO A 421 29.67 -7.89 4.19
N ARG A 422 28.65 -8.72 4.45
CA ARG A 422 27.58 -9.07 3.50
C ARG A 422 26.33 -8.21 3.64
N GLU A 423 26.34 -7.17 4.47
CA GLU A 423 25.16 -6.34 4.78
C GLU A 423 24.46 -5.80 3.54
N LYS A 424 25.23 -5.43 2.50
CA LYS A 424 24.70 -4.93 1.23
C LYS A 424 23.76 -5.94 0.56
N ARG A 425 24.18 -7.22 0.49
CA ARG A 425 23.35 -8.30 -0.07
C ARG A 425 22.17 -8.65 0.83
N LEU A 426 22.35 -8.59 2.15
CA LEU A 426 21.26 -8.84 3.10
C LEU A 426 20.17 -7.76 2.99
N ASN A 427 20.54 -6.50 2.79
CA ASN A 427 19.60 -5.42 2.50
C ASN A 427 18.80 -5.70 1.23
N GLU A 428 19.47 -6.03 0.13
CA GLU A 428 18.78 -6.34 -1.13
C GLU A 428 17.82 -7.51 -0.99
N LEU A 429 18.23 -8.60 -0.34
CA LEU A 429 17.36 -9.76 -0.11
C LEU A 429 16.14 -9.40 0.76
N LEU A 430 16.31 -8.55 1.78
CA LEU A 430 15.18 -8.09 2.58
C LEU A 430 14.20 -7.28 1.74
N VAL A 431 14.67 -6.29 0.97
CA VAL A 431 13.81 -5.45 0.12
C VAL A 431 13.13 -6.32 -0.95
N PHE A 432 13.86 -7.29 -1.53
CA PHE A 432 13.32 -8.22 -2.52
C PHE A 432 12.19 -9.06 -1.93
N LEU A 433 12.38 -9.68 -0.76
CA LEU A 433 11.35 -10.48 -0.09
C LEU A 433 10.16 -9.65 0.41
N GLN A 434 10.38 -8.37 0.69
CA GLN A 434 9.32 -7.42 1.04
C GLN A 434 8.42 -7.09 -0.16
N HIS A 435 8.98 -7.05 -1.37
CA HIS A 435 8.24 -6.76 -2.60
C HIS A 435 7.73 -8.02 -3.31
N HIS A 436 8.37 -9.17 -3.06
CA HIS A 436 7.99 -10.48 -3.61
C HIS A 436 7.71 -11.48 -2.48
N PRO A 437 6.53 -11.41 -1.84
CA PRO A 437 6.13 -12.42 -0.88
C PRO A 437 6.12 -13.80 -1.54
N TRP A 438 6.59 -14.82 -0.81
CA TRP A 438 6.66 -16.21 -1.29
C TRP A 438 7.65 -16.47 -2.42
N ALA A 439 8.64 -15.59 -2.62
CA ALA A 439 9.69 -15.81 -3.62
C ALA A 439 10.41 -17.16 -3.43
N SER A 440 10.56 -17.90 -4.52
CA SER A 440 11.30 -19.16 -4.54
C SER A 440 12.81 -18.93 -4.55
N SER A 441 13.61 -19.99 -4.33
CA SER A 441 15.06 -19.92 -4.53
C SER A 441 15.42 -19.56 -5.97
N GLU A 442 14.64 -20.07 -6.95
CA GLU A 442 14.82 -19.80 -8.37
C GLU A 442 14.59 -18.31 -8.71
N ASP A 443 13.56 -17.70 -8.15
CA ASP A 443 13.30 -16.26 -8.31
C ASP A 443 14.43 -15.41 -7.75
N ILE A 444 14.96 -15.78 -6.59
CA ILE A 444 16.10 -15.08 -5.98
C ILE A 444 17.34 -15.25 -6.89
N ILE A 445 17.63 -16.45 -7.38
CA ILE A 445 18.76 -16.70 -8.28
C ILE A 445 18.64 -15.82 -9.54
N ARG A 446 17.47 -15.83 -10.17
CA ARG A 446 17.19 -15.09 -11.39
C ARG A 446 17.28 -13.57 -11.18
N CYS A 447 16.57 -13.03 -10.19
CA CYS A 447 16.40 -11.58 -10.02
C CYS A 447 17.54 -10.91 -9.25
N VAL A 448 18.04 -11.55 -8.19
CA VAL A 448 19.06 -10.97 -7.28
C VAL A 448 20.47 -11.35 -7.71
N TYR A 449 20.65 -12.55 -8.26
CA TYR A 449 21.97 -13.08 -8.68
C TYR A 449 22.15 -13.18 -10.20
N GLY A 450 21.18 -12.75 -11.01
CA GLY A 450 21.28 -12.77 -12.47
C GLY A 450 21.46 -14.18 -13.06
N GLY A 451 20.98 -15.22 -12.38
CA GLY A 451 21.13 -16.62 -12.80
C GLY A 451 22.43 -17.31 -12.40
N ALA A 452 23.40 -16.58 -11.82
CA ALA A 452 24.75 -17.10 -11.59
C ALA A 452 24.93 -17.83 -10.24
N ALA A 453 23.89 -17.95 -9.41
CA ALA A 453 23.96 -18.55 -8.07
C ALA A 453 23.33 -19.95 -8.01
N SER A 454 23.83 -20.77 -7.08
CA SER A 454 23.21 -22.06 -6.74
C SER A 454 22.18 -21.91 -5.62
N ASP A 455 21.27 -22.88 -5.50
CA ASP A 455 20.32 -22.95 -4.37
C ASP A 455 21.03 -22.94 -3.02
N LYS A 456 22.17 -23.63 -2.91
CA LYS A 456 22.99 -23.67 -1.69
C LYS A 456 23.44 -22.27 -1.28
N THR A 457 23.82 -21.44 -2.25
CA THR A 457 24.20 -20.04 -2.03
C THR A 457 23.02 -19.24 -1.49
N VAL A 458 21.83 -19.39 -2.09
CA VAL A 458 20.61 -18.71 -1.62
C VAL A 458 20.26 -19.14 -0.19
N THR A 459 20.22 -20.44 0.09
CA THR A 459 19.93 -20.95 1.44
C THR A 459 20.91 -20.41 2.48
N GLN A 460 22.20 -20.32 2.14
CA GLN A 460 23.21 -19.74 3.03
C GLN A 460 22.93 -18.25 3.31
N GLN A 461 22.62 -17.46 2.28
CA GLN A 461 22.37 -16.03 2.42
C GLN A 461 21.05 -15.75 3.17
N ILE A 462 20.01 -16.53 2.92
CA ILE A 462 18.76 -16.50 3.68
C ILE A 462 19.01 -16.85 5.15
N SER A 463 19.88 -17.82 5.45
CA SER A 463 20.24 -18.14 6.82
C SER A 463 20.98 -17.00 7.53
N LEU A 464 21.85 -16.28 6.81
CA LEU A 464 22.53 -15.09 7.33
C LEU A 464 21.55 -13.94 7.54
N LEU A 465 20.64 -13.70 6.60
CA LEU A 465 19.57 -12.71 6.73
C LEU A 465 18.70 -13.01 7.97
N ARG A 466 18.30 -14.26 8.14
CA ARG A 466 17.53 -14.71 9.32
C ARG A 466 18.28 -14.44 10.63
N GLY A 467 19.58 -14.73 10.69
CA GLY A 467 20.42 -14.44 11.86
C GLY A 467 20.55 -12.94 12.13
N ARG A 468 20.72 -12.13 11.08
CA ARG A 468 20.83 -10.67 11.15
C ARG A 468 19.54 -10.02 11.64
N MET A 469 18.39 -10.47 11.14
CA MET A 469 17.07 -9.97 11.51
C MET A 469 16.65 -10.39 12.93
N GLY A 470 16.96 -11.63 13.33
CA GLY A 470 16.59 -12.14 14.64
C GLY A 470 15.09 -12.46 14.77
N VAL A 471 14.49 -11.97 15.86
CA VAL A 471 13.09 -12.25 16.24
C VAL A 471 12.26 -10.98 16.21
N VAL A 472 10.96 -11.12 15.91
CA VAL A 472 10.04 -9.98 15.80
C VAL A 472 9.98 -9.18 17.10
N ARG A 473 9.97 -9.90 18.22
CA ARG A 473 10.01 -9.38 19.58
C ARG A 473 10.83 -10.34 20.44
N PRO A 474 11.43 -9.89 21.56
CA PRO A 474 12.10 -10.80 22.48
C PRO A 474 11.20 -11.98 22.87
N GLY A 475 11.66 -13.20 22.60
CA GLY A 475 10.89 -14.45 22.81
C GLY A 475 9.76 -14.72 21.81
N GLY A 476 9.59 -13.88 20.79
CA GLY A 476 8.60 -14.03 19.72
C GLY A 476 9.06 -14.88 18.54
N PRO A 477 8.24 -14.98 17.49
CA PRO A 477 8.58 -15.74 16.28
C PRO A 477 9.80 -15.14 15.56
N LYS A 478 10.43 -15.96 14.72
CA LYS A 478 11.52 -15.51 13.85
C LYS A 478 10.97 -14.53 12.82
N ALA A 479 11.66 -13.42 12.62
CA ALA A 479 11.26 -12.40 11.65
C ALA A 479 11.34 -12.90 10.19
N LEU A 480 12.18 -13.91 9.95
CA LEU A 480 12.23 -14.68 8.71
C LEU A 480 12.09 -16.18 9.04
N PRO A 481 10.88 -16.77 8.92
CA PRO A 481 10.65 -18.20 9.09
C PRO A 481 11.49 -19.10 8.17
N THR A 482 11.38 -20.41 8.37
CA THR A 482 11.88 -21.39 7.41
C THR A 482 11.00 -21.39 6.17
N MET A 483 11.55 -21.86 5.04
CA MET A 483 10.82 -21.98 3.78
C MET A 483 9.56 -22.83 3.99
N GLN A 484 8.43 -22.35 3.44
CA GLN A 484 7.13 -23.02 3.48
C GLN A 484 6.59 -23.06 2.05
N GLU A 485 5.95 -24.16 1.66
CA GLU A 485 5.28 -24.28 0.35
C GLU A 485 6.15 -23.92 -0.88
N GLY A 486 7.46 -24.10 -0.77
CA GLY A 486 8.38 -23.77 -1.87
C GLY A 486 8.80 -22.29 -1.95
N GLY A 487 8.43 -21.45 -0.98
CA GLY A 487 8.74 -20.01 -0.98
C GLY A 487 9.27 -19.49 0.36
N TYR A 488 10.00 -18.37 0.29
CA TYR A 488 10.40 -17.58 1.45
C TYR A 488 9.43 -16.42 1.67
N HIS A 489 9.02 -16.19 2.92
CA HIS A 489 8.21 -15.03 3.29
C HIS A 489 8.71 -14.44 4.61
N LEU A 490 8.48 -13.15 4.81
CA LEU A 490 8.80 -12.42 6.04
C LEU A 490 7.58 -12.41 6.96
N ASP A 491 7.81 -12.29 8.27
CA ASP A 491 6.73 -12.01 9.21
C ASP A 491 6.10 -10.64 8.92
N ASN A 492 4.78 -10.51 9.08
CA ASN A 492 4.03 -9.27 8.81
C ASN A 492 4.52 -8.06 9.62
N ALA A 493 5.19 -8.28 10.75
CA ALA A 493 5.77 -7.23 11.57
C ALA A 493 7.06 -6.61 10.95
N VAL A 494 7.66 -7.26 9.95
CA VAL A 494 8.87 -6.80 9.27
C VAL A 494 8.50 -5.76 8.21
N ARG A 495 8.55 -4.48 8.58
CA ARG A 495 8.12 -3.38 7.71
C ARG A 495 9.28 -2.46 7.31
N SER A 496 9.27 -1.99 6.07
CA SER A 496 10.10 -0.89 5.62
C SER A 496 9.45 0.47 5.86
N ASP A 497 10.24 1.55 5.77
CA ASP A 497 9.71 2.91 5.74
C ASP A 497 8.77 3.16 4.55
N TRP A 498 8.98 2.51 3.41
CA TRP A 498 8.03 2.54 2.28
C TRP A 498 6.69 1.87 2.62
N MET A 499 6.71 0.67 3.19
CA MET A 499 5.47 0.00 3.63
C MET A 499 4.73 0.79 4.72
N GLU A 500 5.45 1.62 5.47
CA GLU A 500 4.87 2.53 6.46
C GLU A 500 4.36 3.81 5.81
N PHE A 501 5.05 4.34 4.81
CA PHE A 501 4.60 5.46 3.99
C PHE A 501 3.28 5.12 3.28
N GLU A 502 3.21 3.97 2.62
CA GLU A 502 1.98 3.49 1.96
C GLU A 502 0.85 3.26 2.96
N ARG A 503 1.18 2.84 4.18
CA ARG A 503 0.23 2.74 5.29
C ARG A 503 -0.28 4.11 5.75
N LEU A 504 0.44 5.19 5.55
CA LEU A 504 -0.01 6.52 5.98
C LEU A 504 -0.81 7.22 4.88
N VAL A 505 -0.68 6.83 3.61
CA VAL A 505 -1.16 7.60 2.45
C VAL A 505 -2.28 6.90 1.68
N GLU A 506 -3.45 7.53 1.59
CA GLU A 506 -4.64 6.94 0.97
C GLU A 506 -4.56 6.89 -0.53
N ILE A 507 -5.20 5.89 -1.18
CA ILE A 507 -5.17 5.74 -2.65
C ILE A 507 -5.35 7.10 -3.32
N LEU A 508 -6.34 7.86 -2.85
CA LEU A 508 -6.48 9.28 -3.14
C LEU A 508 -5.69 10.07 -2.09
N VAL A 509 -4.57 10.65 -2.50
CA VAL A 509 -3.71 11.43 -1.59
C VAL A 509 -4.49 12.61 -0.99
N GLU A 510 -5.45 13.14 -1.75
CA GLU A 510 -6.29 14.28 -1.39
C GLU A 510 -7.18 14.01 -0.17
N THR A 511 -7.60 12.77 0.05
CA THR A 511 -8.46 12.38 1.18
C THR A 511 -7.66 12.07 2.45
N THR A 512 -6.35 11.81 2.32
CA THR A 512 -5.45 11.55 3.44
C THR A 512 -5.40 12.74 4.41
N SER A 513 -5.55 12.55 5.72
CA SER A 513 -5.45 13.67 6.68
C SER A 513 -4.06 14.33 6.71
N THR A 514 -3.99 15.62 7.06
CA THR A 514 -2.72 16.37 7.05
C THR A 514 -1.68 15.78 8.00
N ALA A 515 -2.09 15.30 9.18
CA ALA A 515 -1.18 14.67 10.14
C ALA A 515 -0.52 13.40 9.57
N HIS A 516 -1.27 12.62 8.79
CA HIS A 516 -0.74 11.42 8.13
C HIS A 516 0.19 11.75 6.97
N LEU A 517 -0.12 12.78 6.17
CA LEU A 517 0.78 13.26 5.12
C LEU A 517 2.11 13.77 5.69
N VAL A 518 2.07 14.50 6.81
CA VAL A 518 3.28 14.95 7.51
C VAL A 518 4.12 13.76 7.98
N ALA A 519 3.50 12.81 8.69
CA ALA A 519 4.18 11.60 9.15
C ALA A 519 4.78 10.78 7.99
N ALA A 520 4.09 10.71 6.85
CA ALA A 520 4.59 10.03 5.65
C ALA A 520 5.83 10.75 5.08
N MET A 521 5.77 12.07 4.93
CA MET A 521 6.89 12.86 4.41
C MET A 521 8.10 12.95 5.38
N ASP A 522 7.90 12.65 6.66
CA ASP A 522 8.99 12.52 7.64
C ASP A 522 9.78 11.20 7.47
N LEU A 523 9.18 10.17 6.87
CA LEU A 523 9.89 8.94 6.49
C LEU A 523 10.81 9.16 5.30
N VAL A 524 10.53 10.16 4.46
CA VAL A 524 11.34 10.52 3.29
C VAL A 524 12.59 11.27 3.72
N THR A 525 13.73 10.59 3.65
CA THR A 525 15.04 11.08 4.11
C THR A 525 16.03 11.35 2.98
N GLY A 526 15.74 10.91 1.75
CA GLY A 526 16.58 11.14 0.59
C GLY A 526 15.96 10.60 -0.71
N PRO A 527 16.76 10.51 -1.80
CA PRO A 527 16.31 9.95 -3.07
C PRO A 527 15.95 8.45 -2.94
N PRO A 528 15.10 7.93 -3.83
CA PRO A 528 14.67 6.53 -3.81
C PRO A 528 15.88 5.60 -3.87
N LEU A 529 15.94 4.61 -2.97
CA LEU A 529 17.03 3.62 -2.93
C LEU A 529 18.43 4.27 -2.91
N GLY A 530 18.59 5.35 -2.14
CA GLY A 530 19.79 6.16 -2.10
C GLY A 530 21.07 5.35 -1.91
N GLY A 531 22.02 5.55 -2.83
CA GLY A 531 23.30 4.84 -2.88
C GLY A 531 23.28 3.53 -3.68
N ILE A 532 22.14 3.14 -4.26
CA ILE A 532 22.02 1.96 -5.12
C ILE A 532 21.76 2.39 -6.58
N PRO A 533 22.70 2.19 -7.50
CA PRO A 533 22.48 2.56 -8.90
C PRO A 533 21.44 1.64 -9.55
N PRO A 534 20.67 2.12 -10.57
CA PRO A 534 19.60 1.35 -11.19
C PRO A 534 20.01 -0.04 -11.69
N LYS A 535 21.21 -0.14 -12.27
CA LYS A 535 21.76 -1.40 -12.81
C LYS A 535 22.05 -2.46 -11.75
N GLU A 536 22.29 -2.05 -10.49
CA GLU A 536 22.66 -2.99 -9.44
C GLU A 536 21.46 -3.81 -8.97
N TRP A 537 20.31 -3.16 -8.78
CA TRP A 537 19.03 -3.83 -8.48
C TRP A 537 18.11 -3.69 -9.68
N ALA A 538 18.39 -4.45 -10.73
CA ALA A 538 17.62 -4.40 -11.98
C ALA A 538 16.14 -4.80 -11.77
N TRP A 539 15.89 -5.73 -10.84
CA TRP A 539 14.53 -6.16 -10.47
C TRP A 539 13.69 -5.05 -9.82
N ALA A 540 14.32 -4.00 -9.26
CA ALA A 540 13.64 -2.95 -8.50
C ALA A 540 13.12 -1.80 -9.40
N ASN A 541 13.02 -1.98 -10.72
CA ASN A 541 12.53 -0.94 -11.62
C ASN A 541 11.09 -0.56 -11.30
N ASP A 542 10.20 -1.54 -11.15
CA ASP A 542 8.79 -1.32 -10.83
C ASP A 542 8.66 -0.58 -9.48
N LEU A 543 9.41 -1.01 -8.46
CA LEU A 543 9.48 -0.32 -7.18
C LEU A 543 9.97 1.14 -7.33
N ARG A 544 10.95 1.43 -8.19
CA ARG A 544 11.39 2.82 -8.43
C ARG A 544 10.30 3.65 -9.07
N GLU A 545 9.53 3.08 -10.00
CA GLU A 545 8.40 3.76 -10.63
C GLU A 545 7.29 4.04 -9.61
N GLU A 546 6.95 3.07 -8.77
CA GLU A 546 5.99 3.25 -7.66
C GLU A 546 6.41 4.38 -6.72
N LEU A 547 7.68 4.38 -6.30
CA LEU A 547 8.25 5.44 -5.45
C LEU A 547 8.19 6.81 -6.14
N ARG A 548 8.49 6.86 -7.44
CA ARG A 548 8.51 8.08 -8.27
C ARG A 548 7.12 8.64 -8.51
N ASP A 549 6.09 7.81 -8.61
CA ASP A 549 4.71 8.28 -8.72
C ASP A 549 4.21 8.81 -7.37
N ARG A 550 4.36 7.98 -6.33
CA ARG A 550 3.63 8.16 -5.08
C ARG A 550 4.20 9.25 -4.18
N VAL A 551 5.52 9.27 -3.98
CA VAL A 551 6.15 10.22 -3.04
C VAL A 551 5.97 11.67 -3.51
N PRO A 552 6.20 12.00 -4.79
CA PRO A 552 5.90 13.33 -5.34
C PRO A 552 4.43 13.75 -5.23
N ALA A 553 3.48 12.84 -5.42
CA ALA A 553 2.05 13.15 -5.28
C ALA A 553 1.69 13.57 -3.84
N VAL A 554 2.22 12.86 -2.85
CA VAL A 554 2.07 13.17 -1.41
C VAL A 554 2.71 14.51 -1.06
N ALA A 555 3.93 14.74 -1.54
CA ALA A 555 4.63 16.00 -1.36
C ALA A 555 3.82 17.19 -1.93
N LEU A 556 3.26 17.05 -3.12
CA LEU A 556 2.46 18.09 -3.78
C LEU A 556 1.19 18.41 -2.98
N ALA A 557 0.43 17.38 -2.58
CA ALA A 557 -0.79 17.56 -1.81
C ALA A 557 -0.52 18.24 -0.46
N LEU A 558 0.53 17.82 0.25
CA LEU A 558 0.93 18.41 1.52
C LEU A 558 1.45 19.85 1.34
N ALA A 559 2.25 20.12 0.30
CA ALA A 559 2.72 21.46 0.00
C ALA A 559 1.57 22.43 -0.28
N HIS A 560 0.56 22.02 -1.05
CA HIS A 560 -0.64 22.82 -1.26
C HIS A 560 -1.41 23.12 0.04
N ARG A 561 -1.47 22.17 0.97
CA ARG A 561 -2.11 22.38 2.28
C ARG A 561 -1.33 23.39 3.12
N HIS A 562 0.00 23.27 3.18
CA HIS A 562 0.83 24.26 3.86
C HIS A 562 0.74 25.65 3.22
N TYR A 563 0.70 25.73 1.88
CA TYR A 563 0.54 26.99 1.16
C TYR A 563 -0.80 27.67 1.49
N ARG A 564 -1.92 26.91 1.49
CA ARG A 564 -3.24 27.42 1.91
C ARG A 564 -3.25 27.87 3.37
N ALA A 565 -2.50 27.19 4.23
CA ALA A 565 -2.28 27.57 5.63
C ALA A 565 -1.27 28.72 5.81
N LYS A 566 -0.80 29.35 4.72
CA LYS A 566 0.21 30.43 4.70
C LYS A 566 1.56 30.06 5.34
N SER A 567 1.83 28.76 5.47
CA SER A 567 3.11 28.22 5.93
C SER A 567 4.05 28.04 4.74
N PHE A 568 4.41 29.16 4.12
CA PHE A 568 5.10 29.18 2.82
C PHE A 568 6.46 28.48 2.81
N ARG A 569 7.26 28.67 3.86
CA ARG A 569 8.56 27.99 3.98
C ARG A 569 8.41 26.47 4.02
N THR A 570 7.49 25.98 4.86
CA THR A 570 7.19 24.54 4.95
C THR A 570 6.65 23.99 3.63
N ALA A 571 5.81 24.76 2.92
CA ALA A 571 5.31 24.36 1.61
C ALA A 571 6.44 24.19 0.58
N ALA A 572 7.39 25.14 0.53
CA ALA A 572 8.55 25.06 -0.34
C ALA A 572 9.47 23.87 0.02
N ASP A 573 9.72 23.65 1.31
CA ASP A 573 10.54 22.54 1.80
C ASP A 573 9.93 21.17 1.49
N THR A 574 8.62 21.02 1.67
CA THR A 574 7.89 19.79 1.36
C THR A 574 7.90 19.50 -0.14
N ALA A 575 7.64 20.51 -0.99
CA ALA A 575 7.69 20.34 -2.44
C ALA A 575 9.09 19.93 -2.91
N ARG A 576 10.12 20.53 -2.32
CA ARG A 576 11.53 20.20 -2.54
C ARG A 576 11.87 18.75 -2.18
N LYS A 577 11.35 18.21 -1.09
CA LYS A 577 11.50 16.77 -0.78
C LYS A 577 10.94 15.88 -1.89
N GLY A 578 9.78 16.23 -2.46
CA GLY A 578 9.19 15.50 -3.60
C GLY A 578 10.09 15.47 -4.83
N LEU A 579 10.81 16.57 -5.10
CA LEU A 579 11.74 16.68 -6.24
C LEU A 579 12.97 15.76 -6.15
N TRP A 580 13.24 15.12 -5.00
CA TRP A 580 14.26 14.07 -4.92
C TRP A 580 13.90 12.81 -5.71
N TYR A 581 12.60 12.58 -5.95
CA TYR A 581 12.07 11.40 -6.63
C TYR A 581 11.78 11.70 -8.10
N ASP A 582 11.24 12.88 -8.40
CA ASP A 582 10.99 13.31 -9.76
C ASP A 582 11.27 14.80 -9.95
N ASN A 583 12.40 15.12 -10.60
CA ASN A 583 12.78 16.49 -10.90
C ASN A 583 12.12 17.05 -12.16
N ALA A 584 11.43 16.22 -12.97
CA ALA A 584 10.74 16.67 -14.17
C ALA A 584 9.36 17.29 -13.85
N ARG A 585 8.84 17.06 -12.64
CA ARG A 585 7.51 17.49 -12.20
C ARG A 585 7.39 19.01 -12.05
N GLN A 586 6.80 19.63 -13.06
CA GLN A 586 6.58 21.07 -13.16
C GLN A 586 5.65 21.61 -12.06
N ASP A 587 4.69 20.81 -11.60
CA ASP A 587 3.75 21.19 -10.54
C ASP A 587 4.43 21.37 -9.17
N LEU A 588 5.38 20.49 -8.83
CA LEU A 588 6.22 20.63 -7.63
C LEU A 588 7.12 21.87 -7.71
N TRP A 589 7.76 22.11 -8.86
CA TRP A 589 8.53 23.34 -9.06
C TRP A 589 7.67 24.60 -8.93
N LYS A 590 6.46 24.58 -9.50
CA LYS A 590 5.50 25.68 -9.43
C LYS A 590 5.15 26.03 -7.99
N ILE A 591 4.69 25.06 -7.19
CA ILE A 591 4.30 25.33 -5.80
C ILE A 591 5.50 25.74 -4.94
N ALA A 592 6.69 25.19 -5.18
CA ALA A 592 7.91 25.56 -4.45
C ALA A 592 8.30 27.03 -4.72
N LEU A 593 8.37 27.43 -5.99
CA LEU A 593 8.71 28.80 -6.40
C LEU A 593 7.64 29.81 -5.97
N GLN A 594 6.35 29.46 -6.11
CA GLN A 594 5.24 30.29 -5.64
C GLN A 594 5.31 30.50 -4.13
N SER A 595 5.53 29.43 -3.36
CA SER A 595 5.65 29.50 -1.91
C SER A 595 6.83 30.38 -1.49
N ALA A 596 8.01 30.22 -2.10
CA ALA A 596 9.18 31.04 -1.78
C ALA A 596 8.94 32.53 -2.07
N ARG A 597 8.30 32.84 -3.21
CA ARG A 597 7.97 34.23 -3.58
C ARG A 597 6.97 34.87 -2.62
N ASP A 598 5.87 34.17 -2.33
CA ASP A 598 4.78 34.70 -1.50
C ASP A 598 5.16 34.73 -0.01
N GLY A 599 6.10 33.87 0.41
CA GLY A 599 6.74 33.90 1.73
C GLY A 599 7.87 34.93 1.87
N HIS A 600 8.20 35.67 0.81
CA HIS A 600 9.32 36.63 0.75
C HIS A 600 10.70 36.01 1.07
N ASP A 601 10.89 34.72 0.82
CA ASP A 601 12.17 34.02 0.97
C ASP A 601 13.01 34.20 -0.30
N ASN A 602 13.65 35.37 -0.41
CA ASN A 602 14.44 35.74 -1.59
C ASN A 602 15.65 34.82 -1.83
N ASP A 603 16.25 34.29 -0.76
CA ASP A 603 17.40 33.40 -0.85
C ASP A 603 16.97 31.99 -1.26
N GLY A 604 15.90 31.46 -0.65
CA GLY A 604 15.28 30.20 -1.07
C GLY A 604 14.79 30.25 -2.52
N LEU A 605 14.17 31.36 -2.94
CA LEU A 605 13.75 31.57 -4.32
C LEU A 605 14.94 31.57 -5.29
N ARG A 606 16.07 32.22 -4.94
CA ARG A 606 17.28 32.21 -5.76
C ARG A 606 17.88 30.81 -5.89
N ALA A 607 17.91 30.05 -4.80
CA ALA A 607 18.39 28.67 -4.81
C ALA A 607 17.51 27.75 -5.67
N LEU A 608 16.18 27.79 -5.47
CA LEU A 608 15.22 27.00 -6.26
C LEU A 608 15.29 27.32 -7.75
N ARG A 609 15.52 28.58 -8.11
CA ARG A 609 15.75 28.99 -9.51
C ARG A 609 16.98 28.34 -10.11
N GLY A 610 18.11 28.38 -9.41
CA GLY A 610 19.34 27.73 -9.87
C GLY A 610 19.12 26.23 -10.07
N GLN A 611 18.49 25.58 -9.11
CA GLN A 611 18.19 24.14 -9.18
C GLN A 611 17.25 23.79 -10.33
N TYR A 612 16.18 24.54 -10.56
CA TYR A 612 15.24 24.31 -11.67
C TYR A 612 15.94 24.41 -13.04
N LEU A 613 16.79 25.43 -13.23
CA LEU A 613 17.52 25.64 -14.47
C LEU A 613 18.58 24.56 -14.74
N THR A 614 19.14 23.96 -13.68
CA THR A 614 20.07 22.83 -13.81
C THR A 614 19.33 21.50 -14.02
N ALA A 615 18.21 21.29 -13.31
CA ALA A 615 17.51 20.00 -13.28
C ALA A 615 16.61 19.76 -14.50
N VAL A 616 15.97 20.81 -15.01
CA VAL A 616 14.99 20.70 -16.10
C VAL A 616 15.60 21.23 -17.40
N ALA A 617 15.68 20.37 -18.41
CA ALA A 617 16.19 20.73 -19.73
C ALA A 617 15.32 21.82 -20.38
N GLY A 618 15.94 22.71 -21.15
CA GLY A 618 15.28 23.82 -21.84
C GLY A 618 13.93 23.50 -22.52
N PRO A 619 13.81 22.43 -23.33
CA PRO A 619 12.55 22.11 -24.02
C PRO A 619 11.43 21.60 -23.09
N ASP A 620 11.76 21.08 -21.91
CA ASP A 620 10.80 20.48 -20.98
C ASP A 620 10.30 21.46 -19.91
N ARG A 621 10.72 22.73 -20.00
CA ARG A 621 10.35 23.79 -19.05
C ARG A 621 8.96 24.31 -19.36
N ASP A 622 8.06 24.22 -18.38
CA ASP A 622 6.76 24.89 -18.46
C ASP A 622 6.97 26.42 -18.48
N PRO A 623 6.38 27.15 -19.45
CA PRO A 623 6.53 28.60 -19.55
C PRO A 623 6.10 29.34 -18.29
N ALA A 624 5.04 28.93 -17.61
CA ALA A 624 4.54 29.57 -16.39
C ALA A 624 5.48 29.33 -15.20
N VAL A 625 6.10 28.16 -15.12
CA VAL A 625 7.10 27.85 -14.09
C VAL A 625 8.41 28.60 -14.39
N TYR A 626 8.78 28.69 -15.65
CA TYR A 626 9.93 29.47 -16.10
C TYR A 626 9.76 30.97 -15.83
N GLU A 627 8.57 31.54 -16.03
CA GLU A 627 8.27 32.93 -15.67
C GLU A 627 8.37 33.18 -14.16
N LEU A 628 7.90 32.25 -13.33
CA LEU A 628 8.08 32.31 -11.87
C LEU A 628 9.57 32.23 -11.48
N ALA A 629 10.34 31.42 -12.21
CA ALA A 629 11.78 31.31 -12.05
C ALA A 629 12.56 32.51 -12.64
N GLY A 630 11.96 33.26 -13.56
CA GLY A 630 12.53 34.45 -14.17
C GLY A 630 12.65 35.62 -13.19
N ARG A 631 13.53 36.58 -13.51
CA ARG A 631 13.58 37.85 -12.75
C ARG A 631 12.25 38.59 -12.97
N SER A 632 11.45 38.71 -11.92
CA SER A 632 10.56 39.86 -11.82
C SER A 632 11.44 41.11 -11.87
N GLY A 633 11.21 41.96 -12.87
CA GLY A 633 11.96 43.19 -13.10
C GLY A 633 11.88 44.18 -11.94
#